data_AF-A0A2V1E8G5-F1
#
_entry.id   AF-A0A2V1E8G5-F1
#
_cell.length_a   1.000
_cell.length_b   1.000
_cell.length_c   1.000
_cell.angle_alpha   90.00
_cell.angle_beta   90.00
_cell.angle_gamma   90.00
#
_symmetry.space_group_name_H-M   'P 1'
#
loop_
_entity.id
_entity.type
_entity.pdbx_description
1 polymer ?
#
loop_
_entity_poly.entity_id
_entity_poly.type
_entity_poly.pdbx_seq_one_letter_code
_entity_poly.pdbx_strand_id
1 'polypeptide(L)'
;MPRALATSARQPPPEEGRDQPVTVLVTGFGPFLGNIPINSSWEIASQLPALLPATPSHPTPIHIRVHHEAVRVAYNTVLDLVPKLLPSNPSSSSSSSSSSSSSSSSTEQQAINHPQPDIILHIGLAASRPFYTLEQGSHALGYGVLPDVDGKLCPDAQSESNFFLSSSASSSTTTTRSPIPARLETTFDTSDVLTRWRTALGYADPTSESNIPPPDVRLSNDAGNFMCGFIYFNSLAHYYHRHHRASDGKDGKNERPVAFLHVPDLSTSQEKLDQGKRVAIALIRALVASRKEKGIVEQTPPPTTTMAEGGIGESAAGDRTDVNFV
;
A
#
# COMPACT_ATOMS: atom_id res chain seq x y z
N MET A 1 -20.41 30.05 15.48
CA MET A 1 -19.96 28.95 16.38
C MET A 1 -18.44 28.88 16.31
N PRO A 2 -17.71 29.05 17.42
CA PRO A 2 -16.25 29.09 17.37
C PRO A 2 -15.66 27.67 17.25
N ARG A 3 -14.62 27.60 16.44
CA ARG A 3 -13.85 26.42 16.02
C ARG A 3 -13.15 25.77 17.22
N ALA A 4 -13.41 24.48 17.47
CA ALA A 4 -12.74 23.73 18.53
C ALA A 4 -11.22 23.70 18.28
N LEU A 5 -10.46 24.17 19.25
CA LEU A 5 -9.00 24.11 19.27
C LEU A 5 -8.57 22.64 19.30
N ALA A 6 -7.75 22.24 18.33
CA ALA A 6 -7.07 20.96 18.35
C ALA A 6 -6.13 20.92 19.56
N THR A 7 -6.49 20.15 20.58
CA THR A 7 -5.58 19.80 21.65
C THR A 7 -4.55 18.81 21.12
N SER A 8 -3.46 19.31 20.53
CA SER A 8 -2.25 18.51 20.36
C SER A 8 -1.72 18.17 21.74
N ALA A 9 -2.12 17.01 22.28
CA ALA A 9 -1.51 16.46 23.47
C ALA A 9 -0.02 16.23 23.15
N ARG A 10 0.85 17.05 23.72
CA ARG A 10 2.30 16.95 23.58
C ARG A 10 2.73 15.62 24.22
N GLN A 11 3.39 14.76 23.45
CA GLN A 11 3.89 13.49 23.98
C GLN A 11 4.91 13.78 25.09
N PRO A 12 4.84 13.10 26.25
CA PRO A 12 5.92 13.16 27.24
C PRO A 12 7.23 12.66 26.60
N PRO A 13 8.40 13.14 27.08
CA PRO A 13 9.69 12.75 26.53
C PRO A 13 9.83 11.22 26.45
N PRO A 14 10.55 10.69 25.45
CA PRO A 14 10.76 9.27 25.33
C PRO A 14 11.49 8.77 26.58
N GLU A 15 10.79 7.98 27.38
CA GLU A 15 11.41 7.26 28.49
C GLU A 15 12.33 6.18 27.91
N GLU A 16 13.52 6.07 28.48
CA GLU A 16 14.48 5.02 28.14
C GLU A 16 13.79 3.64 28.26
N GLY A 17 13.73 2.90 27.15
CA GLY A 17 13.10 1.58 27.07
C GLY A 17 11.77 1.48 26.31
N ARG A 18 11.19 2.58 25.79
CA ARG A 18 10.06 2.51 24.85
C ARG A 18 10.52 2.24 23.42
N ASP A 19 9.74 1.46 22.68
CA ASP A 19 10.01 1.15 21.27
C ASP A 19 10.11 2.44 20.43
N GLN A 20 11.00 2.44 19.43
CA GLN A 20 11.09 3.52 18.46
C GLN A 20 9.75 3.67 17.71
N PRO A 21 9.26 4.90 17.48
CA PRO A 21 8.02 5.11 16.74
C PRO A 21 8.12 4.59 15.30
N VAL A 22 7.06 3.92 14.85
CA VAL A 22 6.93 3.45 13.46
C VAL A 22 6.12 4.46 12.64
N THR A 23 6.59 4.80 11.44
CA THR A 23 5.91 5.72 10.54
C THR A 23 5.15 4.96 9.45
N VAL A 24 3.84 5.22 9.34
CA VAL A 24 2.97 4.63 8.31
C VAL A 24 2.50 5.75 7.38
N LEU A 25 2.91 5.67 6.11
CA LEU A 25 2.35 6.53 5.05
C LEU A 25 1.00 5.96 4.61
N VAL A 26 -0.04 6.79 4.61
CA VAL A 26 -1.38 6.39 4.18
C VAL A 26 -1.83 7.23 2.99
N THR A 27 -2.38 6.59 1.96
CA THR A 27 -3.03 7.28 0.84
C THR A 27 -4.48 6.83 0.69
N GLY A 28 -5.33 7.70 0.13
CA GLY A 28 -6.67 7.36 -0.36
C GLY A 28 -6.90 8.02 -1.71
N PHE A 29 -7.88 7.54 -2.47
CA PHE A 29 -8.19 8.04 -3.80
C PHE A 29 -9.26 9.11 -3.80
N GLY A 30 -9.14 10.05 -4.75
CA GLY A 30 -10.18 11.05 -5.01
C GLY A 30 -11.42 10.46 -5.71
N PRO A 31 -12.40 11.31 -6.04
CA PRO A 31 -13.57 10.94 -6.83
C PRO A 31 -13.18 10.33 -8.19
N PHE A 32 -13.95 9.35 -8.67
CA PHE A 32 -13.74 8.71 -9.98
C PHE A 32 -15.04 8.03 -10.43
N LEU A 33 -15.29 7.96 -11.74
CA LEU A 33 -16.60 7.64 -12.32
C LEU A 33 -17.64 8.69 -11.85
N GLY A 34 -18.37 9.35 -12.75
CA GLY A 34 -19.24 10.48 -12.40
C GLY A 34 -20.31 10.21 -11.32
N ASN A 35 -20.49 8.96 -10.90
CA ASN A 35 -21.37 8.46 -9.84
C ASN A 35 -20.71 8.27 -8.46
N ILE A 36 -19.40 8.44 -8.28
CA ILE A 36 -18.73 8.37 -6.96
C ILE A 36 -18.12 9.74 -6.61
N PRO A 37 -18.95 10.72 -6.21
CA PRO A 37 -18.49 12.06 -5.87
C PRO A 37 -17.72 12.11 -4.55
N ILE A 38 -17.92 11.13 -3.67
CA ILE A 38 -17.25 10.97 -2.38
C ILE A 38 -16.62 9.60 -2.35
N ASN A 39 -15.29 9.54 -2.25
CA ASN A 39 -14.57 8.28 -2.22
C ASN A 39 -14.23 7.90 -0.77
N SER A 40 -14.84 6.80 -0.30
CA SER A 40 -14.68 6.30 1.07
C SER A 40 -13.22 6.09 1.47
N SER A 41 -12.33 5.78 0.52
CA SER A 41 -10.90 5.62 0.82
C SER A 41 -10.23 6.90 1.31
N TRP A 42 -10.50 8.05 0.66
CA TRP A 42 -9.97 9.34 1.08
C TRP A 42 -10.65 9.87 2.33
N GLU A 43 -11.96 9.67 2.47
CA GLU A 43 -12.69 10.06 3.68
C GLU A 43 -12.13 9.36 4.92
N ILE A 44 -11.81 8.07 4.82
CA ILE A 44 -11.14 7.35 5.91
C ILE A 44 -9.72 7.89 6.13
N ALA A 45 -8.90 7.97 5.08
CA ALA A 45 -7.50 8.36 5.18
C ALA A 45 -7.32 9.75 5.81
N SER A 46 -8.07 10.75 5.31
CA SER A 46 -7.98 12.15 5.75
C SER A 46 -8.41 12.36 7.20
N GLN A 47 -9.18 11.44 7.78
CA GLN A 47 -9.66 11.50 9.16
C GLN A 47 -8.82 10.67 10.14
N LEU A 48 -7.77 9.97 9.69
CA LEU A 48 -6.87 9.23 10.58
C LEU A 48 -6.12 10.19 11.53
N PRO A 49 -5.93 9.80 12.81
CA PRO A 49 -5.12 10.60 13.73
C PRO A 49 -3.65 10.55 13.32
N ALA A 50 -2.91 11.66 13.45
CA ALA A 50 -1.49 11.71 13.10
C ALA A 50 -0.59 10.85 14.01
N LEU A 51 -1.07 10.49 15.21
CA LEU A 51 -0.35 9.69 16.19
C LEU A 51 -1.30 8.67 16.83
N LEU A 52 -0.89 7.41 16.85
CA LEU A 52 -1.43 6.39 17.75
C LEU A 52 -0.43 6.19 18.88
N PRO A 53 -0.75 6.59 20.13
CA PRO A 53 0.17 6.39 21.25
C PRO A 53 0.31 4.91 21.58
N ALA A 54 1.45 4.58 22.19
CA ALA A 54 1.68 3.25 22.76
C ALA A 54 0.60 2.92 23.81
N THR A 55 0.12 1.69 23.77
CA THR A 55 -0.79 1.10 24.78
C THR A 55 -0.21 -0.23 25.26
N PRO A 56 -0.65 -0.80 26.40
CA PRO A 56 -0.17 -2.11 26.85
C PRO A 56 -0.34 -3.22 25.79
N SER A 57 -1.41 -3.17 25.01
CA SER A 57 -1.66 -4.07 23.88
C SER A 57 -0.91 -3.72 22.59
N HIS A 58 -0.38 -2.51 22.46
CA HIS A 58 0.35 -2.01 21.29
C HIS A 58 1.49 -1.11 21.75
N PRO A 59 2.62 -1.69 22.20
CA PRO A 59 3.69 -0.94 22.88
C PRO A 59 4.44 0.02 21.94
N THR A 60 4.34 -0.18 20.62
CA THR A 60 4.98 0.67 19.61
C THR A 60 4.12 1.90 19.29
N PRO A 61 4.61 3.14 19.52
CA PRO A 61 3.95 4.35 19.02
C PRO A 61 3.94 4.37 17.48
N ILE A 62 2.86 4.86 16.87
CA ILE A 62 2.72 4.90 15.40
C ILE A 62 2.44 6.32 14.94
N HIS A 63 3.32 6.88 14.11
CA HIS A 63 3.08 8.12 13.38
C HIS A 63 2.35 7.79 12.07
N ILE A 64 1.15 8.31 11.90
CA ILE A 64 0.41 8.18 10.64
C ILE A 64 0.63 9.46 9.85
N ARG A 65 1.28 9.31 8.69
CA ARG A 65 1.44 10.38 7.71
C ARG A 65 0.42 10.15 6.59
N VAL A 66 -0.65 10.93 6.59
CA VAL A 66 -1.59 10.90 5.46
C VAL A 66 -0.99 11.72 4.32
N HIS A 67 -1.07 11.22 3.09
CA HIS A 67 -0.74 12.01 1.91
C HIS A 67 -1.61 13.27 1.88
N HIS A 68 -1.02 14.41 1.57
CA HIS A 68 -1.64 15.73 1.78
C HIS A 68 -2.91 15.98 0.94
N GLU A 69 -3.10 15.24 -0.14
CA GLU A 69 -4.30 15.29 -0.99
C GLU A 69 -4.73 13.89 -1.45
N ALA A 70 -5.97 13.77 -1.90
CA ALA A 70 -6.46 12.53 -2.47
C ALA A 70 -5.70 12.19 -3.75
N VAL A 71 -5.27 10.93 -3.89
CA VAL A 71 -4.60 10.46 -5.10
C VAL A 71 -5.61 10.53 -6.25
N ARG A 72 -5.29 11.30 -7.29
CA ARG A 72 -6.11 11.34 -8.49
C ARG A 72 -6.14 9.94 -9.12
N VAL A 73 -7.31 9.50 -9.56
CA VAL A 73 -7.48 8.22 -10.25
C VAL A 73 -7.02 8.35 -11.71
N ALA A 74 -5.72 8.55 -11.89
CA ALA A 74 -5.05 8.74 -13.19
C ALA A 74 -3.70 8.00 -13.23
N TYR A 75 -3.42 7.29 -14.32
CA TYR A 75 -2.24 6.44 -14.44
C TYR A 75 -0.94 7.25 -14.35
N ASN A 76 -0.88 8.38 -15.05
CA ASN A 76 0.28 9.28 -15.00
C ASN A 76 0.49 9.86 -13.60
N THR A 77 -0.58 10.19 -12.88
CA THR A 77 -0.47 10.65 -11.49
C THR A 77 0.21 9.60 -10.62
N VAL A 78 -0.16 8.32 -10.74
CA VAL A 78 0.47 7.24 -9.96
C VAL A 78 1.95 7.07 -10.33
N LEU A 79 2.27 7.07 -11.63
CA LEU A 79 3.65 6.95 -12.13
C LEU A 79 4.55 8.09 -11.62
N ASP A 80 4.02 9.30 -11.55
CA ASP A 80 4.75 10.48 -11.04
C ASP A 80 4.82 10.53 -9.51
N LEU A 81 3.81 10.01 -8.82
CA LEU A 81 3.65 10.11 -7.38
C LEU A 81 4.46 9.06 -6.63
N VAL A 82 4.37 7.79 -7.03
CA VAL A 82 4.98 6.66 -6.29
C VAL A 82 6.49 6.86 -6.05
N PRO A 83 7.32 7.25 -7.03
CA PRO A 83 8.74 7.49 -6.80
C PRO A 83 9.05 8.62 -5.80
N LYS A 84 8.12 9.57 -5.62
CA LYS A 84 8.25 10.70 -4.68
C LYS A 84 7.76 10.35 -3.26
N LEU A 85 6.81 9.42 -3.16
CA LEU A 85 6.32 8.92 -1.87
C LEU A 85 7.32 8.00 -1.18
N LEU A 86 8.08 7.26 -1.98
CA LEU A 86 8.90 6.16 -1.50
C LEU A 86 10.38 6.55 -1.38
N PRO A 87 11.12 5.89 -0.46
CA PRO A 87 12.56 6.09 -0.31
C PRO A 87 13.32 6.05 -1.63
N SER A 88 14.11 7.09 -1.91
CA SER A 88 15.12 7.05 -2.95
C SER A 88 16.22 6.03 -2.60
N ASN A 89 16.91 5.50 -3.62
CA ASN A 89 18.02 4.57 -3.41
C ASN A 89 19.10 5.16 -2.49
N PRO A 90 19.75 4.33 -1.64
CA PRO A 90 20.71 4.82 -0.66
C PRO A 90 21.98 5.40 -1.30
N SER A 91 22.16 5.24 -2.61
CA SER A 91 23.29 5.78 -3.37
C SER A 91 23.29 7.30 -3.59
N SER A 92 22.24 8.04 -3.18
CA SER A 92 22.18 9.50 -3.37
C SER A 92 22.31 10.35 -2.10
N SER A 93 22.53 9.75 -0.92
CA SER A 93 22.53 10.49 0.36
C SER A 93 23.89 10.65 1.05
N SER A 94 24.99 10.28 0.40
CA SER A 94 26.34 10.37 0.98
C SER A 94 27.34 11.08 0.06
N SER A 95 27.03 12.30 -0.38
CA SER A 95 28.05 13.31 -0.76
C SER A 95 27.43 14.63 -1.20
N SER A 96 27.30 15.60 -0.29
CA SER A 96 27.54 17.03 -0.53
C SER A 96 27.06 17.89 0.64
N SER A 97 27.75 17.80 1.77
CA SER A 97 27.91 18.98 2.63
C SER A 97 29.00 19.86 2.01
N SER A 98 28.61 20.64 0.99
CA SER A 98 29.44 21.73 0.44
C SER A 98 28.61 23.00 0.51
N SER A 99 28.97 23.84 1.48
CA SER A 99 28.49 25.19 1.66
C SER A 99 28.70 26.03 0.40
N SER A 100 27.62 26.57 -0.17
CA SER A 100 27.68 27.84 -0.91
C SER A 100 26.33 28.55 -0.91
N SER A 101 26.35 29.71 -0.28
CA SER A 101 25.29 30.71 -0.24
C SER A 101 25.10 31.37 -1.60
N SER A 102 23.88 31.38 -2.12
CA SER A 102 23.38 32.53 -2.90
C SER A 102 21.86 32.51 -3.01
N SER A 103 21.28 33.66 -2.68
CA SER A 103 19.87 33.99 -2.65
C SER A 103 19.31 34.22 -4.05
N SER A 104 18.22 33.56 -4.40
CA SER A 104 17.21 34.12 -5.30
C SER A 104 15.84 33.51 -5.05
N SER A 105 14.85 34.38 -5.11
CA SER A 105 13.45 34.18 -4.77
C SER A 105 12.67 33.40 -5.82
N SER A 106 12.08 32.28 -5.42
CA SER A 106 10.88 31.69 -6.01
C SER A 106 10.22 30.84 -4.92
N THR A 107 8.90 30.73 -4.95
CA THR A 107 8.07 30.03 -3.95
C THR A 107 8.47 28.55 -3.85
N GLU A 108 9.46 28.27 -3.02
CA GLU A 108 9.93 26.94 -2.70
C GLU A 108 8.96 26.37 -1.68
N GLN A 109 8.16 25.39 -2.09
CA GLN A 109 7.66 24.37 -1.17
C GLN A 109 8.89 23.81 -0.46
N GLN A 110 9.15 24.32 0.73
CA GLN A 110 10.14 23.77 1.65
C GLN A 110 9.83 22.28 1.74
N ALA A 111 10.68 21.47 1.11
CA ALA A 111 10.62 20.04 1.18
C ALA A 111 10.83 19.69 2.65
N ILE A 112 9.72 19.49 3.38
CA ILE A 112 9.79 18.96 4.73
C ILE A 112 10.38 17.56 4.54
N ASN A 113 11.66 17.41 4.86
CA ASN A 113 12.36 16.14 4.91
C ASN A 113 11.73 15.30 6.04
N HIS A 114 10.57 14.73 5.75
CA HIS A 114 9.93 13.77 6.63
C HIS A 114 10.78 12.49 6.65
N PRO A 115 10.89 11.82 7.81
CA PRO A 115 11.51 10.51 7.86
C PRO A 115 10.83 9.56 6.88
N GLN A 116 11.62 8.66 6.30
CA GLN A 116 11.10 7.66 5.38
C GLN A 116 10.04 6.81 6.09
N PRO A 117 8.89 6.54 5.44
CA PRO A 117 7.89 5.68 6.05
C PRO A 117 8.41 4.25 6.16
N ASP A 118 8.13 3.64 7.30
CA ASP A 118 8.41 2.24 7.54
C ASP A 118 7.42 1.37 6.75
N ILE A 119 6.14 1.73 6.76
CA ILE A 119 5.05 0.99 6.09
C ILE A 119 4.30 1.94 5.16
N ILE A 120 3.89 1.43 4.00
CA ILE A 120 2.98 2.10 3.07
C ILE A 120 1.62 1.39 3.14
N LEU A 121 0.55 2.13 3.39
CA LEU A 121 -0.82 1.64 3.32
C LEU A 121 -1.61 2.46 2.31
N HIS A 122 -1.96 1.84 1.19
CA HIS A 122 -2.93 2.41 0.26
C HIS A 122 -4.34 1.97 0.66
N ILE A 123 -5.31 2.88 0.61
CA ILE A 123 -6.73 2.58 0.79
C ILE A 123 -7.44 2.81 -0.55
N GLY A 124 -8.23 1.84 -0.99
CA GLY A 124 -9.02 1.90 -2.23
C GLY A 124 -10.49 1.58 -1.98
N LEU A 125 -11.38 2.15 -2.77
CA LEU A 125 -12.80 1.80 -2.76
C LEU A 125 -13.04 0.56 -3.60
N ALA A 126 -13.73 -0.43 -3.05
CA ALA A 126 -14.35 -1.53 -3.79
C ALA A 126 -15.87 -1.42 -3.63
N ALA A 127 -16.51 -0.67 -4.52
CA ALA A 127 -17.91 -0.25 -4.39
C ALA A 127 -18.89 -1.44 -4.38
N SER A 128 -18.54 -2.54 -5.05
CA SER A 128 -19.37 -3.75 -5.15
C SER A 128 -19.31 -4.66 -3.90
N ARG A 129 -18.33 -4.45 -3.02
CA ARG A 129 -18.09 -5.33 -1.85
C ARG A 129 -18.77 -4.75 -0.60
N PRO A 130 -19.44 -5.56 0.23
CA PRO A 130 -19.96 -5.13 1.54
C PRO A 130 -18.96 -5.32 2.71
N PHE A 131 -17.72 -5.73 2.42
CA PHE A 131 -16.69 -6.09 3.39
C PHE A 131 -15.35 -5.42 3.06
N TYR A 132 -14.42 -5.45 4.02
CA TYR A 132 -13.08 -4.90 3.88
C TYR A 132 -12.08 -6.00 3.54
N THR A 133 -11.07 -5.71 2.72
CA THR A 133 -10.02 -6.69 2.39
C THR A 133 -8.62 -6.12 2.53
N LEU A 134 -7.72 -6.92 3.11
CA LEU A 134 -6.28 -6.75 2.96
C LEU A 134 -5.82 -7.52 1.71
N GLU A 135 -5.28 -6.81 0.73
CA GLU A 135 -4.87 -7.42 -0.54
C GLU A 135 -3.45 -8.00 -0.45
N GLN A 136 -3.29 -9.23 -0.92
CA GLN A 136 -2.03 -9.99 -0.83
C GLN A 136 -1.05 -9.64 -1.97
N GLY A 137 -1.55 -9.15 -3.10
CA GLY A 137 -0.70 -8.75 -4.22
C GLY A 137 -1.45 -8.05 -5.35
N SER A 138 -0.72 -7.70 -6.39
CA SER A 138 -1.25 -7.07 -7.60
C SER A 138 -0.44 -7.42 -8.84
N HIS A 139 -1.04 -7.22 -10.01
CA HIS A 139 -0.51 -7.56 -11.32
C HIS A 139 0.18 -6.38 -12.01
N ALA A 140 1.18 -6.66 -12.84
CA ALA A 140 1.91 -5.69 -13.64
C ALA A 140 1.14 -5.21 -14.88
N LEU A 141 0.21 -6.04 -15.35
CA LEU A 141 -0.47 -5.95 -16.63
C LEU A 141 -1.99 -5.95 -16.44
N GLY A 142 -2.72 -5.65 -17.52
CA GLY A 142 -4.19 -5.66 -17.55
C GLY A 142 -4.85 -4.30 -17.33
N TYR A 143 -4.07 -3.22 -17.30
CA TYR A 143 -4.54 -1.85 -17.10
C TYR A 143 -4.93 -1.12 -18.41
N GLY A 144 -4.99 -1.85 -19.52
CA GLY A 144 -5.32 -1.33 -20.85
C GLY A 144 -6.82 -1.30 -21.16
N VAL A 145 -7.68 -1.75 -20.24
CA VAL A 145 -9.12 -1.97 -20.49
C VAL A 145 -9.97 -0.78 -20.02
N LEU A 146 -9.74 -0.29 -18.80
CA LEU A 146 -10.58 0.74 -18.18
C LEU A 146 -9.87 2.11 -18.25
N PRO A 147 -10.50 3.13 -18.85
CA PRO A 147 -9.92 4.47 -18.87
C PRO A 147 -9.96 5.11 -17.49
N ASP A 148 -8.91 5.85 -17.16
CA ASP A 148 -8.82 6.66 -15.96
C ASP A 148 -9.67 7.94 -16.06
N VAL A 149 -9.65 8.79 -15.01
CA VAL A 149 -10.48 10.02 -15.01
C VAL A 149 -10.04 11.07 -16.04
N ASP A 150 -8.87 10.89 -16.67
CA ASP A 150 -8.35 11.72 -17.76
C ASP A 150 -8.58 11.06 -19.14
N GLY A 151 -9.33 9.96 -19.18
CA GLY A 151 -9.62 9.20 -20.39
C GLY A 151 -8.43 8.43 -20.94
N LYS A 152 -7.40 8.17 -20.11
CA LYS A 152 -6.18 7.46 -20.51
C LYS A 152 -6.25 5.99 -20.11
N LEU A 153 -5.66 5.15 -20.95
CA LEU A 153 -5.43 3.73 -20.69
C LEU A 153 -3.95 3.52 -20.39
N CYS A 154 -3.61 2.39 -19.75
CA CYS A 154 -2.24 1.94 -19.61
C CYS A 154 -2.06 0.58 -20.32
N PRO A 155 -1.77 0.56 -21.63
CA PRO A 155 -1.61 -0.68 -22.38
C PRO A 155 -0.44 -1.53 -21.86
N ASP A 156 -0.54 -2.85 -21.98
CA ASP A 156 0.48 -3.77 -21.48
C ASP A 156 1.88 -3.49 -22.03
N ALA A 157 1.99 -3.06 -23.31
CA ALA A 157 3.27 -2.65 -23.90
C ALA A 157 3.95 -1.49 -23.14
N GLN A 158 3.17 -0.56 -22.58
CA GLN A 158 3.70 0.52 -21.74
C GLN A 158 4.20 -0.03 -20.40
N SER A 159 3.42 -0.91 -19.76
CA SER A 159 3.82 -1.57 -18.50
C SER A 159 5.05 -2.45 -18.68
N GLU A 160 5.13 -3.24 -19.75
CA GLU A 160 6.29 -4.05 -20.10
C GLU A 160 7.55 -3.19 -20.25
N SER A 161 7.43 -2.05 -20.91
CA SER A 161 8.54 -1.09 -21.07
C SER A 161 9.00 -0.51 -19.72
N ASN A 162 8.05 -0.08 -18.87
CA ASN A 162 8.34 0.52 -17.56
C ASN A 162 9.00 -0.49 -16.60
N PHE A 163 8.45 -1.71 -16.56
CA PHE A 163 8.77 -2.70 -15.55
C PHE A 163 9.86 -3.70 -16.00
N PHE A 164 10.16 -3.83 -17.29
CA PHE A 164 11.05 -4.88 -17.82
C PHE A 164 10.64 -6.26 -17.28
N LEU A 165 9.48 -6.72 -17.74
CA LEU A 165 8.86 -7.96 -17.28
C LEU A 165 9.61 -9.21 -17.79
N SER A 166 9.61 -10.27 -16.97
CA SER A 166 10.29 -11.54 -17.29
C SER A 166 9.83 -12.17 -18.59
N SER A 167 8.53 -12.09 -18.89
CA SER A 167 7.93 -12.59 -20.13
C SER A 167 8.42 -11.87 -21.39
N SER A 168 8.87 -10.62 -21.26
CA SER A 168 9.35 -9.81 -22.39
C SER A 168 10.88 -9.83 -22.53
N ALA A 169 11.59 -10.53 -21.63
CA ALA A 169 13.04 -10.65 -21.70
C ALA A 169 13.44 -11.63 -22.82
N SER A 170 13.81 -11.09 -23.98
CA SER A 170 14.44 -11.88 -25.05
C SER A 170 15.79 -12.43 -24.57
N SER A 171 16.09 -13.69 -24.89
CA SER A 171 17.36 -14.37 -24.62
C SER A 171 18.60 -13.63 -25.17
N SER A 172 18.42 -12.59 -25.98
CA SER A 172 19.48 -11.81 -26.64
C SER A 172 19.77 -10.44 -25.99
N THR A 173 19.06 -10.03 -24.94
CA THR A 173 19.22 -8.69 -24.35
C THR A 173 20.22 -8.66 -23.20
N THR A 174 21.37 -8.01 -23.40
CA THR A 174 22.45 -7.76 -22.43
C THR A 174 22.07 -6.70 -21.38
N THR A 175 20.86 -6.76 -20.82
CA THR A 175 20.40 -5.81 -19.80
C THR A 175 20.81 -6.32 -18.42
N THR A 176 21.51 -5.48 -17.65
CA THR A 176 21.96 -5.79 -16.27
C THR A 176 20.85 -5.75 -15.22
N ARG A 177 19.59 -5.56 -15.63
CA ARG A 177 18.42 -5.47 -14.72
C ARG A 177 17.70 -6.82 -14.69
N SER A 178 17.57 -7.41 -13.50
CA SER A 178 16.74 -8.60 -13.31
C SER A 178 15.28 -8.30 -13.72
N PRO A 179 14.64 -9.21 -14.46
CA PRO A 179 13.25 -9.03 -14.81
C PRO A 179 12.35 -9.03 -13.57
N ILE A 180 11.27 -8.26 -13.62
CA ILE A 180 10.27 -8.24 -12.55
C ILE A 180 9.15 -9.27 -12.83
N PRO A 181 8.65 -9.97 -11.80
CA PRO A 181 7.50 -10.86 -11.94
C PRO A 181 6.24 -10.12 -12.41
N ALA A 182 5.39 -10.82 -13.16
CA ALA A 182 4.10 -10.29 -13.62
C ALA A 182 3.09 -10.03 -12.48
N ARG A 183 3.34 -10.61 -11.30
CA ARG A 183 2.58 -10.37 -10.07
C ARG A 183 3.56 -10.22 -8.92
N LEU A 184 3.35 -9.19 -8.10
CA LEU A 184 4.08 -8.99 -6.87
C LEU A 184 3.14 -9.11 -5.68
N GLU A 185 3.68 -9.65 -4.59
CA GLU A 185 3.00 -9.75 -3.31
C GLU A 185 3.66 -8.85 -2.28
N THR A 186 2.87 -8.43 -1.30
CA THR A 186 3.43 -7.91 -0.08
C THR A 186 4.21 -8.99 0.65
N THR A 187 5.25 -8.59 1.37
CA THR A 187 6.05 -9.50 2.21
C THR A 187 5.65 -9.46 3.68
N PHE A 188 4.47 -8.90 3.98
CA PHE A 188 3.81 -9.13 5.27
C PHE A 188 3.32 -10.59 5.37
N ASP A 189 3.37 -11.17 6.57
CA ASP A 189 2.59 -12.36 6.88
C ASP A 189 1.11 -11.98 6.99
N THR A 190 0.41 -11.97 5.85
CA THR A 190 -0.97 -11.48 5.76
C THR A 190 -1.95 -12.29 6.61
N SER A 191 -1.68 -13.57 6.86
CA SER A 191 -2.47 -14.42 7.76
C SER A 191 -2.30 -13.99 9.23
N ASP A 192 -1.08 -13.71 9.67
CA ASP A 192 -0.81 -13.15 10.99
C ASP A 192 -1.42 -11.74 11.14
N VAL A 193 -1.31 -10.89 10.11
CA VAL A 193 -1.95 -9.56 10.09
C VAL A 193 -3.47 -9.69 10.23
N LEU A 194 -4.13 -10.58 9.47
CA LEU A 194 -5.58 -10.79 9.55
C LEU A 194 -6.01 -11.26 10.94
N THR A 195 -5.27 -12.21 11.53
CA THR A 195 -5.55 -12.73 12.87
C THR A 195 -5.50 -11.61 13.91
N ARG A 196 -4.47 -10.76 13.87
CA ARG A 196 -4.33 -9.59 14.76
C ARG A 196 -5.40 -8.54 14.50
N TRP A 197 -5.74 -8.31 13.23
CA TRP A 197 -6.76 -7.34 12.84
C TRP A 197 -8.14 -7.74 13.36
N ARG A 198 -8.55 -9.00 13.16
CA ARG A 198 -9.78 -9.58 13.71
C ARG A 198 -9.79 -9.55 15.24
N THR A 199 -8.68 -9.88 15.88
CA THR A 199 -8.53 -9.78 17.35
C THR A 199 -8.76 -8.35 17.84
N ALA A 200 -8.14 -7.36 17.19
CA ALA A 200 -8.30 -5.95 17.55
C ALA A 200 -9.73 -5.42 17.31
N LEU A 201 -10.49 -6.07 16.42
CA LEU A 201 -11.90 -5.78 16.16
C LEU A 201 -12.85 -6.55 17.09
N GLY A 202 -12.34 -7.35 18.02
CA GLY A 202 -13.15 -8.06 19.02
C GLY A 202 -13.79 -9.35 18.52
N TYR A 203 -13.22 -9.98 17.50
CA TYR A 203 -13.69 -11.28 17.04
C TYR A 203 -13.51 -12.34 18.13
N ALA A 204 -14.54 -13.14 18.39
CA ALA A 204 -14.46 -14.24 19.36
C ALA A 204 -13.50 -15.34 18.90
N ASP A 205 -13.52 -15.64 17.60
CA ASP A 205 -12.54 -16.51 16.93
C ASP A 205 -11.91 -15.73 15.76
N PRO A 206 -10.68 -15.21 15.92
CA PRO A 206 -10.01 -14.45 14.87
C PRO A 206 -9.52 -15.31 13.69
N THR A 207 -9.57 -16.65 13.82
CA THR A 207 -9.10 -17.59 12.79
C THR A 207 -10.24 -18.22 11.97
N SER A 208 -11.49 -18.04 12.39
CA SER A 208 -12.65 -18.57 11.65
C SER A 208 -12.84 -17.88 10.31
N GLU A 209 -12.96 -18.69 9.25
CA GLU A 209 -13.36 -18.24 7.90
C GLU A 209 -14.87 -18.42 7.65
N SER A 210 -15.63 -18.87 8.65
CA SER A 210 -17.08 -19.07 8.57
C SER A 210 -17.83 -18.13 9.51
N ASN A 211 -19.01 -17.66 9.08
CA ASN A 211 -19.88 -16.76 9.85
C ASN A 211 -19.14 -15.49 10.35
N ILE A 212 -18.43 -14.82 9.44
CA ILE A 212 -17.64 -13.63 9.77
C ILE A 212 -18.55 -12.50 10.28
N PRO A 213 -18.40 -12.03 11.53
CA PRO A 213 -19.23 -10.96 12.08
C PRO A 213 -18.85 -9.58 11.51
N PRO A 214 -19.73 -8.58 11.58
CA PRO A 214 -19.37 -7.20 11.26
C PRO A 214 -18.44 -6.59 12.34
N PRO A 215 -17.50 -5.72 11.97
CA PRO A 215 -17.14 -5.35 10.60
C PRO A 215 -16.40 -6.49 9.90
N ASP A 216 -16.90 -6.94 8.75
CA ASP A 216 -16.40 -8.09 8.00
C ASP A 216 -15.05 -7.76 7.34
N VAL A 217 -13.96 -8.35 7.84
CA VAL A 217 -12.60 -8.21 7.32
C VAL A 217 -12.04 -9.55 6.82
N ARG A 218 -11.40 -9.52 5.64
CA ARG A 218 -10.89 -10.72 4.94
C ARG A 218 -9.54 -10.46 4.26
N LEU A 219 -8.92 -11.53 3.78
CA LEU A 219 -7.86 -11.45 2.78
C LEU A 219 -8.45 -11.49 1.36
N SER A 220 -7.75 -10.89 0.42
CA SER A 220 -8.03 -11.01 -1.01
C SER A 220 -6.72 -11.18 -1.77
N ASN A 221 -6.73 -12.08 -2.76
CA ASN A 221 -5.53 -12.41 -3.54
C ASN A 221 -5.21 -11.39 -4.64
N ASP A 222 -6.18 -10.54 -4.99
CA ASP A 222 -6.12 -9.66 -6.14
C ASP A 222 -6.80 -8.30 -5.87
N ALA A 223 -5.99 -7.25 -5.96
CA ALA A 223 -6.43 -5.86 -5.84
C ALA A 223 -7.19 -5.33 -7.07
N GLY A 224 -7.36 -6.14 -8.12
CA GLY A 224 -8.05 -5.76 -9.36
C GLY A 224 -7.18 -4.97 -10.34
N ASN A 225 -7.64 -4.85 -11.58
CA ASN A 225 -6.87 -4.32 -12.71
C ASN A 225 -7.27 -2.89 -13.11
N PHE A 226 -7.55 -2.03 -12.13
CA PHE A 226 -7.69 -0.59 -12.30
C PHE A 226 -6.69 0.16 -11.41
N MET A 227 -7.04 1.36 -10.91
CA MET A 227 -6.11 2.21 -10.19
C MET A 227 -5.64 1.64 -8.84
N CYS A 228 -6.49 0.83 -8.17
CA CYS A 228 -6.16 0.17 -6.92
C CYS A 228 -4.99 -0.80 -7.09
N GLY A 229 -5.10 -1.75 -8.02
CA GLY A 229 -3.98 -2.62 -8.37
C GLY A 229 -2.79 -1.84 -8.91
N PHE A 230 -3.02 -0.84 -9.77
CA PHE A 230 -1.94 -0.12 -10.41
C PHE A 230 -1.00 0.57 -9.41
N ILE A 231 -1.53 1.33 -8.43
CA ILE A 231 -0.70 1.94 -7.39
C ILE A 231 -0.03 0.90 -6.50
N TYR A 232 -0.73 -0.22 -6.22
CA TYR A 232 -0.20 -1.26 -5.36
C TYR A 232 1.00 -1.94 -6.02
N PHE A 233 0.87 -2.35 -7.28
CA PHE A 233 1.94 -2.95 -8.05
C PHE A 233 3.12 -2.00 -8.21
N ASN A 234 2.89 -0.73 -8.58
CA ASN A 234 3.96 0.26 -8.73
C ASN A 234 4.76 0.44 -7.43
N SER A 235 4.08 0.47 -6.29
CA SER A 235 4.74 0.58 -4.98
C SER A 235 5.50 -0.69 -4.60
N LEU A 236 4.95 -1.88 -4.84
CA LEU A 236 5.67 -3.15 -4.66
C LEU A 236 6.92 -3.24 -5.56
N ALA A 237 6.78 -2.82 -6.82
CA ALA A 237 7.83 -2.83 -7.83
C ALA A 237 8.98 -1.85 -7.50
N HIS A 238 8.67 -0.71 -6.86
CA HIS A 238 9.68 0.22 -6.36
C HIS A 238 10.62 -0.46 -5.36
N TYR A 239 10.07 -1.19 -4.39
CA TYR A 239 10.87 -1.94 -3.41
C TYR A 239 11.60 -3.12 -4.06
N TYR A 240 10.96 -3.86 -4.97
CA TYR A 240 11.61 -4.95 -5.71
C TYR A 240 12.88 -4.46 -6.44
N HIS A 241 12.78 -3.34 -7.17
CA HIS A 241 13.92 -2.77 -7.88
C HIS A 241 15.05 -2.28 -6.99
N ARG A 242 14.74 -1.80 -5.78
CA ARG A 242 15.75 -1.35 -4.81
C ARG A 242 16.64 -2.51 -4.37
N HIS A 243 16.06 -3.66 -4.10
CA HIS A 243 16.78 -4.85 -3.63
C HIS A 243 17.62 -5.49 -4.73
N HIS A 244 17.08 -5.63 -5.93
CA HIS A 244 17.80 -6.24 -7.07
C HIS A 244 18.91 -5.35 -7.67
N ARG A 245 19.02 -4.09 -7.24
CA ARG A 245 20.09 -3.17 -7.65
C ARG A 245 21.23 -3.01 -6.63
N ALA A 246 21.04 -3.49 -5.39
CA ALA A 246 22.08 -3.44 -4.37
C ALA A 246 23.11 -4.56 -4.64
N SER A 247 24.18 -4.23 -5.37
CA SER A 247 25.23 -5.16 -5.83
C SER A 247 26.00 -5.91 -4.73
N ASP A 248 25.82 -5.56 -3.45
CA ASP A 248 26.67 -6.04 -2.36
C ASP A 248 26.04 -7.11 -1.48
N GLY A 249 24.78 -7.52 -1.71
CA GLY A 249 24.10 -8.56 -0.90
C GLY A 249 24.04 -8.29 0.61
N LYS A 250 24.47 -7.10 1.04
CA LYS A 250 24.67 -6.68 2.44
C LYS A 250 23.51 -5.86 3.00
N ASP A 251 22.72 -5.25 2.13
CA ASP A 251 21.51 -4.50 2.45
C ASP A 251 20.31 -5.28 1.86
N GLY A 252 19.90 -6.42 2.41
CA GLY A 252 19.15 -6.47 3.66
C GLY A 252 17.68 -6.72 3.34
N LYS A 253 17.27 -8.01 3.25
CA LYS A 253 15.91 -8.57 3.11
C LYS A 253 15.09 -8.02 1.93
N ASN A 254 14.50 -8.89 1.08
CA ASN A 254 13.61 -8.49 -0.01
C ASN A 254 12.26 -7.93 0.51
N GLU A 255 12.31 -6.89 1.35
CA GLU A 255 11.16 -6.30 2.02
C GLU A 255 10.37 -5.42 1.05
N ARG A 256 9.09 -5.71 0.95
CA ARG A 256 8.05 -4.90 0.30
C ARG A 256 7.01 -4.52 1.35
N PRO A 257 7.27 -3.51 2.20
CA PRO A 257 6.41 -3.11 3.32
C PRO A 257 5.20 -2.29 2.85
N VAL A 258 4.54 -2.76 1.78
CA VAL A 258 3.39 -2.12 1.16
C VAL A 258 2.16 -3.00 1.42
N ALA A 259 1.09 -2.40 1.91
CA ALA A 259 -0.20 -3.04 2.11
C ALA A 259 -1.28 -2.25 1.38
N PHE A 260 -2.36 -2.94 1.01
CA PHE A 260 -3.52 -2.32 0.38
C PHE A 260 -4.80 -2.75 1.10
N LEU A 261 -5.61 -1.78 1.50
CA LEU A 261 -6.91 -1.97 2.13
C LEU A 261 -8.01 -1.57 1.16
N HIS A 262 -8.82 -2.52 0.69
CA HIS A 262 -10.09 -2.19 0.06
C HIS A 262 -11.17 -1.97 1.12
N VAL A 263 -11.93 -0.90 0.94
CA VAL A 263 -13.09 -0.55 1.77
C VAL A 263 -14.37 -0.59 0.92
N PRO A 264 -15.52 -0.96 1.51
CA PRO A 264 -16.82 -0.85 0.85
C PRO A 264 -17.21 0.63 0.64
N ASP A 265 -18.32 0.87 -0.04
CA ASP A 265 -18.90 2.21 -0.09
C ASP A 265 -19.56 2.57 1.26
N LEU A 266 -18.93 3.52 1.97
CA LEU A 266 -19.34 4.05 3.26
C LEU A 266 -19.90 5.48 3.15
N SER A 267 -19.91 6.07 1.94
CA SER A 267 -20.25 7.49 1.70
C SER A 267 -21.68 7.86 2.12
N THR A 268 -22.53 6.86 2.33
CA THR A 268 -23.95 7.02 2.70
C THR A 268 -24.18 7.29 4.19
N SER A 269 -23.19 7.12 5.07
CA SER A 269 -23.39 7.32 6.52
C SER A 269 -22.10 7.67 7.27
N GLN A 270 -22.17 8.66 8.15
CA GLN A 270 -21.07 9.02 9.05
C GLN A 270 -20.71 7.87 10.01
N GLU A 271 -21.70 7.13 10.51
CA GLU A 271 -21.45 5.97 11.38
C GLU A 271 -20.64 4.89 10.66
N LYS A 272 -20.93 4.68 9.36
CA LYS A 272 -20.18 3.77 8.50
C LYS A 272 -18.75 4.26 8.27
N LEU A 273 -18.55 5.56 8.03
CA LEU A 273 -17.21 6.16 7.92
C LEU A 273 -16.42 6.05 9.23
N ASP A 274 -17.06 6.28 10.38
CA ASP A 274 -16.45 6.11 11.69
C ASP A 274 -16.05 4.65 11.95
N GLN A 275 -16.86 3.69 11.49
CA GLN A 275 -16.49 2.28 11.46
C GLN A 275 -15.30 2.02 10.54
N GLY A 276 -15.30 2.55 9.32
CA GLY A 276 -14.18 2.42 8.38
C GLY A 276 -12.86 2.95 8.95
N LYS A 277 -12.92 4.09 9.65
CA LYS A 277 -11.78 4.66 10.38
C LYS A 277 -11.29 3.73 11.50
N ARG A 278 -12.19 3.16 12.31
CA ARG A 278 -11.82 2.17 13.34
C ARG A 278 -11.16 0.93 12.73
N VAL A 279 -11.72 0.43 11.62
CA VAL A 279 -11.20 -0.73 10.88
C VAL A 279 -9.80 -0.45 10.33
N ALA A 280 -9.56 0.73 9.74
CA ALA A 280 -8.25 1.13 9.24
C ALA A 280 -7.21 1.30 10.36
N ILE A 281 -7.58 1.91 11.50
CA ILE A 281 -6.69 2.02 12.67
C ILE A 281 -6.31 0.64 13.22
N ALA A 282 -7.27 -0.29 13.28
CA ALA A 282 -7.01 -1.66 13.72
C ALA A 282 -6.05 -2.38 12.76
N LEU A 283 -6.20 -2.20 11.44
CA LEU A 283 -5.27 -2.75 10.44
C LEU A 283 -3.86 -2.17 10.58
N ILE A 284 -3.74 -0.84 10.74
CA ILE A 284 -2.45 -0.17 10.93
C ILE A 284 -1.71 -0.75 12.14
N ARG A 285 -2.41 -0.92 13.27
CA ARG A 285 -1.85 -1.55 14.47
C ARG A 285 -1.45 -3.01 14.22
N ALA A 286 -2.24 -3.78 13.48
CA ALA A 286 -1.96 -5.17 13.13
C ALA A 286 -0.72 -5.30 12.23
N LEU A 287 -0.57 -4.43 11.22
CA LEU A 287 0.60 -4.38 10.33
C LEU A 287 1.88 -4.08 11.12
N VAL A 288 1.84 -3.07 12.01
CA VAL A 288 3.01 -2.71 12.83
C VAL A 288 3.41 -3.84 13.77
N ALA A 289 2.43 -4.47 14.45
CA ALA A 289 2.69 -5.59 15.34
C ALA A 289 3.23 -6.82 14.59
N SER A 290 2.61 -7.17 13.45
CA SER A 290 3.05 -8.28 12.61
C SER A 290 4.47 -8.07 12.10
N ARG A 291 4.80 -6.89 11.57
CA ARG A 291 6.18 -6.56 11.17
C ARG A 291 7.17 -6.72 12.31
N LYS A 292 6.82 -6.24 13.51
CA LYS A 292 7.74 -6.30 14.66
C LYS A 292 8.05 -7.75 15.05
N GLU A 293 7.05 -8.62 15.03
CA GLU A 293 7.19 -10.00 15.50
C GLU A 293 7.62 -11.00 14.42
N LYS A 294 7.08 -10.86 13.20
CA LYS A 294 7.33 -11.76 12.07
C LYS A 294 8.37 -11.23 11.08
N GLY A 295 8.69 -9.94 11.16
CA GLY A 295 9.46 -9.26 10.12
C GLY A 295 8.63 -9.02 8.86
N ILE A 296 9.31 -8.59 7.80
CA ILE A 296 8.77 -8.48 6.46
C ILE A 296 9.71 -9.29 5.57
N VAL A 297 9.28 -10.51 5.21
CA VAL A 297 10.12 -11.48 4.53
C VAL A 297 9.37 -12.03 3.33
N GLU A 298 10.09 -12.26 2.24
CA GLU A 298 9.53 -13.00 1.12
C GLU A 298 9.22 -14.41 1.58
N GLN A 299 7.94 -14.79 1.53
CA GLN A 299 7.55 -16.16 1.87
C GLN A 299 8.06 -17.09 0.77
N THR A 300 8.95 -18.02 1.11
CA THR A 300 9.33 -19.08 0.18
C THR A 300 8.10 -19.93 -0.10
N PRO A 301 7.68 -20.12 -1.36
CA PRO A 301 6.59 -21.04 -1.65
C PRO A 301 6.96 -22.43 -1.11
N PRO A 302 6.01 -23.20 -0.56
CA PRO A 302 6.27 -24.57 -0.16
C PRO A 302 6.78 -25.36 -1.39
N PRO A 303 7.70 -26.32 -1.23
CA PRO A 303 8.20 -27.12 -2.33
C PRO A 303 7.01 -27.82 -3.01
N THR A 304 6.78 -27.49 -4.28
CA THR A 304 5.71 -28.04 -5.09
C THR A 304 5.87 -29.56 -5.14
N THR A 305 4.99 -30.27 -4.44
CA THR A 305 4.84 -31.71 -4.66
C THR A 305 4.27 -31.86 -6.06
N THR A 306 5.05 -32.43 -6.97
CA THR A 306 4.62 -32.82 -8.31
C THR A 306 3.39 -33.72 -8.20
N MET A 307 2.21 -33.16 -8.46
CA MET A 307 0.98 -33.92 -8.65
C MET A 307 0.46 -33.58 -10.05
N ALA A 308 0.58 -34.62 -10.88
CA ALA A 308 -0.01 -34.91 -12.19
C ALA A 308 -0.75 -33.79 -12.95
N GLU A 309 -0.33 -33.63 -14.20
CA GLU A 309 -1.08 -33.01 -15.30
C GLU A 309 -2.57 -33.40 -15.27
N GLY A 310 -3.41 -32.43 -14.97
CA GLY A 310 -4.85 -32.46 -15.19
C GLY A 310 -5.24 -31.11 -15.78
N GLY A 311 -5.36 -31.07 -17.11
CA GLY A 311 -5.57 -29.83 -17.86
C GLY A 311 -6.83 -29.08 -17.46
N ILE A 312 -6.65 -27.80 -17.12
CA ILE A 312 -7.67 -26.74 -17.22
C ILE A 312 -6.92 -25.52 -17.74
N GLY A 313 -7.40 -24.98 -18.88
CA GLY A 313 -6.66 -24.06 -19.73
C GLY A 313 -6.17 -22.77 -19.06
N GLU A 314 -4.96 -22.37 -19.44
CA GLU A 314 -4.49 -20.99 -19.39
C GLU A 314 -5.48 -20.08 -20.15
N SER A 315 -6.37 -19.43 -19.41
CA SER A 315 -7.09 -18.27 -19.91
C SER A 315 -6.10 -17.10 -19.93
N ALA A 316 -5.79 -16.65 -21.15
CA ALA A 316 -5.01 -15.46 -21.42
C ALA A 316 -5.50 -14.28 -20.57
N ALA A 317 -4.56 -13.51 -20.01
CA ALA A 317 -4.79 -12.36 -19.14
C ALA A 317 -5.55 -11.18 -19.78
N GLY A 318 -6.07 -11.34 -21.01
CA GLY A 318 -6.63 -10.26 -21.83
C GLY A 318 -8.09 -9.88 -21.56
N ASP A 319 -8.80 -10.52 -20.62
CA ASP A 319 -10.26 -10.30 -20.44
C ASP A 319 -10.72 -10.15 -18.98
N ARG A 320 -9.81 -9.88 -18.04
CA ARG A 320 -10.19 -9.66 -16.63
C ARG A 320 -10.64 -8.21 -16.42
N THR A 321 -11.94 -7.98 -16.41
CA THR A 321 -12.55 -6.72 -15.96
C THR A 321 -12.35 -6.54 -14.45
N ASP A 322 -12.18 -5.30 -13.98
CA ASP A 322 -12.02 -5.02 -12.55
C ASP A 322 -13.34 -5.31 -11.80
N VAL A 323 -13.31 -6.32 -10.93
CA VAL A 323 -14.48 -6.79 -10.15
C VAL A 323 -14.88 -5.84 -9.01
N ASN A 324 -14.10 -4.80 -8.75
CA ASN A 324 -14.35 -3.85 -7.64
C ASN A 324 -15.44 -2.82 -7.95
N PHE A 325 -15.84 -2.68 -9.22
CA PHE A 325 -16.79 -1.64 -9.68
C PHE A 325 -18.00 -2.20 -10.45
N VAL A 326 -18.11 -3.52 -10.58
CA VAL A 326 -19.25 -4.21 -11.24
C VAL A 326 -20.44 -4.33 -10.30
#